data_AF-A0A0D8B4W3-F1
#
_entry.id   AF-A0A0D8B4W3-F1
#
_cell.length_a   1.000
_cell.length_b   1.000
_cell.length_c   1.000
_cell.angle_alpha   90.00
_cell.angle_beta   90.00
_cell.angle_gamma   90.00
#
_symmetry.space_group_name_H-M   'P 1'
#
loop_
_entity.id
_entity.type
_entity.pdbx_description
1 polymer ?
#
loop_
_entity_poly.entity_id
_entity_poly.type
_entity_poly.pdbx_seq_one_letter_code
_entity_poly.pdbx_strand_id
1 'polypeptide(L)'
;MFDDRELSDLERRAGDAFDTHMDGFTASSVLHDIFMDILSQDPQGIEAIRYVQTLLRAHREKTKKEWKTAQDLWLFASDMAYGADVDDDEDGIDH
;
A
#
# COMPACT_ATOMS: atom_id res chain seq x y z
N MET A 1 14.53 -16.15 21.34
CA MET A 1 14.80 -16.68 19.99
C MET A 1 13.46 -17.15 19.48
N PHE A 2 13.00 -16.62 18.34
CA PHE A 2 11.74 -17.03 17.74
C PHE A 2 11.89 -18.45 17.20
N ASP A 3 10.84 -19.26 17.30
CA ASP A 3 10.81 -20.57 16.66
C ASP A 3 10.29 -20.50 15.21
N ASP A 4 10.45 -21.58 14.45
CA ASP A 4 10.06 -21.63 13.03
C ASP A 4 8.57 -21.35 12.81
N ARG A 5 7.72 -21.70 13.78
CA ARG A 5 6.27 -21.48 13.70
C ARG A 5 5.94 -20.01 13.93
N GLU A 6 6.52 -19.41 14.96
CA GLU A 6 6.40 -17.98 15.23
C GLU A 6 6.88 -17.15 14.03
N LEU A 7 7.99 -17.57 13.41
CA LEU A 7 8.52 -16.92 12.22
C LEU A 7 7.57 -17.03 11.02
N SER A 8 7.01 -18.22 10.76
CA SER A 8 6.03 -18.44 9.70
C SER A 8 4.74 -17.63 9.90
N ASP A 9 4.29 -17.49 11.14
CA ASP A 9 3.11 -16.68 11.48
C ASP A 9 3.35 -15.18 11.23
N LEU A 10 4.57 -14.69 11.49
CA LEU A 10 4.96 -13.31 11.20
C LEU A 10 5.07 -13.04 9.69
N GLU A 11 5.64 -13.98 8.93
CA GLU A 11 5.71 -13.91 7.47
C GLU A 11 4.31 -13.77 6.86
N ARG A 12 3.40 -14.65 7.28
CA ARG A 12 2.00 -14.64 6.81
C ARG A 12 1.32 -13.30 7.12
N ARG A 13 1.52 -12.76 8.32
CA ARG A 13 0.95 -11.45 8.71
C ARG A 13 1.50 -10.30 7.89
N ALA A 14 2.79 -10.33 7.55
CA ALA A 14 3.39 -9.34 6.66
C ALA A 14 2.81 -9.44 5.24
N GLY A 15 2.61 -10.66 4.74
CA GLY A 15 1.93 -10.92 3.46
C GLY A 15 0.48 -10.43 3.44
N ASP A 16 -0.33 -10.79 4.43
CA ASP A 16 -1.74 -10.35 4.52
C ASP A 16 -1.85 -8.80 4.56
N ALA A 17 -0.92 -8.14 5.26
CA ALA A 17 -0.88 -6.68 5.33
C ALA A 17 -0.46 -6.03 4.01
N PHE A 18 0.46 -6.67 3.27
CA PHE A 18 0.83 -6.26 1.92
C PHE A 18 -0.35 -6.38 0.95
N ASP A 19 -1.04 -7.52 0.94
CA ASP A 19 -2.21 -7.74 0.09
C ASP A 19 -3.31 -6.69 0.36
N THR A 20 -3.58 -6.42 1.64
CA THR A 20 -4.51 -5.36 2.06
C THR A 20 -4.07 -3.97 1.56
N HIS A 21 -2.76 -3.69 1.54
CA HIS A 21 -2.24 -2.45 0.97
C HIS A 21 -2.46 -2.39 -0.55
N MET A 22 -2.24 -3.51 -1.25
CA MET A 22 -2.38 -3.62 -2.70
C MET A 22 -3.83 -3.51 -3.19
N ASP A 23 -4.81 -3.95 -2.41
CA ASP A 23 -6.24 -3.76 -2.70
C ASP A 23 -6.61 -2.28 -2.95
N GLY A 24 -5.91 -1.35 -2.29
CA GLY A 24 -6.09 0.09 -2.49
C GLY A 24 -5.70 0.58 -3.89
N PHE A 25 -4.75 -0.08 -4.55
CA PHE A 25 -4.37 0.22 -5.93
C PHE A 25 -5.40 -0.36 -6.92
N THR A 26 -5.88 -1.58 -6.68
CA THR A 26 -6.98 -2.18 -7.44
C THR A 26 -8.22 -1.29 -7.41
N ALA A 27 -8.62 -0.83 -6.22
CA ALA A 27 -9.75 0.09 -6.07
C ALA A 27 -9.52 1.43 -6.79
N SER A 28 -8.29 1.96 -6.78
CA SER A 28 -7.95 3.20 -7.49
C SER A 28 -8.10 3.05 -9.00
N SER A 29 -7.71 1.90 -9.56
CA SER A 29 -7.85 1.60 -10.99
C SER A 29 -9.32 1.58 -11.40
N VAL A 30 -10.17 0.86 -10.66
CA VAL A 30 -11.62 0.80 -10.95
C VAL A 30 -12.26 2.19 -10.88
N LEU A 31 -11.90 3.00 -9.89
CA LEU A 31 -12.41 4.37 -9.77
C LEU A 31 -11.93 5.27 -10.92
N HIS A 32 -10.73 5.03 -11.45
CA HIS A 32 -10.25 5.75 -12.62
C HIS A 32 -11.08 5.44 -13.86
N ASP A 33 -11.38 4.16 -14.11
CA ASP A 33 -12.21 3.74 -15.25
C ASP A 33 -13.61 4.39 -15.18
N ILE A 34 -14.25 4.32 -14.01
CA ILE A 34 -15.56 4.95 -13.78
C ILE A 34 -15.48 6.48 -13.98
N PHE A 35 -14.42 7.12 -13.49
CA PHE A 35 -14.22 8.56 -13.68
C PHE A 35 -14.16 8.95 -15.15
N MET A 36 -13.44 8.16 -15.96
CA MET A 36 -13.32 8.40 -17.39
C MET A 36 -14.67 8.24 -18.11
N ASP A 37 -15.48 7.25 -17.70
CA ASP A 37 -16.81 7.02 -18.28
C ASP A 37 -17.79 8.17 -18.02
N ILE A 38 -17.73 8.77 -16.82
CA ILE A 38 -18.65 9.85 -16.43
C ILE A 38 -18.12 11.26 -16.72
N LEU A 39 -16.90 11.35 -17.25
CA LEU A 39 -16.22 12.62 -17.47
C LEU A 39 -17.08 13.53 -18.37
N SER A 40 -17.31 14.76 -17.92
CA SER A 40 -18.18 15.77 -18.57
C SER A 40 -19.69 15.47 -18.58
N GLN A 41 -20.13 14.34 -18.04
CA GLN A 41 -21.54 13.92 -18.04
C GLN A 41 -22.19 14.05 -16.66
N ASP A 42 -21.45 13.77 -15.59
CA ASP A 42 -21.98 13.77 -14.23
C ASP A 42 -21.05 14.50 -13.24
N PRO A 43 -21.24 15.81 -13.04
CA PRO A 43 -20.47 16.59 -12.06
C PRO A 43 -20.59 16.05 -10.62
N GLN A 44 -21.75 15.51 -10.23
CA GLN A 44 -21.95 14.97 -8.88
C GLN A 44 -21.20 13.65 -8.70
N GLY A 45 -21.25 12.78 -9.69
CA GLY A 45 -20.44 11.55 -9.72
C GLY A 45 -18.94 11.84 -9.67
N ILE A 46 -18.47 12.87 -10.37
CA ILE A 46 -17.06 13.30 -10.31
C ILE A 46 -16.67 13.75 -8.89
N GLU A 47 -17.50 14.56 -8.22
CA GLU A 47 -17.24 14.97 -6.83
C GLU A 47 -17.23 13.77 -5.88
N ALA A 48 -18.15 12.82 -6.04
CA ALA A 48 -18.19 11.60 -5.26
C ALA A 48 -16.92 10.75 -5.44
N ILE A 49 -16.45 10.56 -6.68
CA ILE A 49 -15.21 9.82 -6.95
C ILE A 49 -14.01 10.52 -6.31
N ARG A 50 -13.89 11.84 -6.42
CA ARG A 50 -12.79 12.61 -5.80
C ARG A 50 -12.78 12.44 -4.27
N TYR A 51 -13.96 12.46 -3.66
CA TYR A 51 -14.09 12.22 -2.22
C TYR A 51 -13.63 10.80 -1.85
N VAL A 52 -14.10 9.79 -2.58
CA VAL A 52 -13.69 8.39 -2.36
C VAL A 52 -12.18 8.20 -2.58
N GLN A 53 -11.59 8.81 -3.60
CA GLN A 53 -10.14 8.78 -3.83
C GLN A 53 -9.34 9.38 -2.67
N THR A 54 -9.87 10.41 -2.01
CA THR A 54 -9.25 11.00 -0.82
C THR A 54 -9.27 10.03 0.35
N LEU A 55 -10.41 9.37 0.60
CA LEU A 55 -10.52 8.33 1.61
C LEU A 55 -9.61 7.13 1.32
N LEU A 56 -9.52 6.73 0.05
CA LEU A 56 -8.67 5.63 -0.40
C LEU A 56 -7.18 5.95 -0.25
N ARG A 57 -6.77 7.20 -0.44
CA ARG A 57 -5.40 7.64 -0.14
C ARG A 57 -5.09 7.52 1.36
N ALA A 58 -5.97 8.02 2.23
CA ALA A 58 -5.78 7.89 3.68
C ALA A 58 -5.75 6.42 4.11
N HIS A 59 -6.58 5.57 3.51
CA HIS A 59 -6.55 4.13 3.73
C HIS A 59 -5.22 3.50 3.32
N ARG A 60 -4.70 3.83 2.13
CA ARG A 60 -3.39 3.34 1.66
C ARG A 60 -2.22 3.77 2.54
N GLU A 61 -2.24 4.99 3.06
CA GLU A 61 -1.21 5.47 4.00
C GLU A 61 -1.24 4.68 5.31
N LYS A 62 -2.44 4.37 5.82
CA LYS A 62 -2.62 3.52 7.00
C LYS A 62 -2.11 2.10 6.74
N THR A 63 -2.55 1.45 5.65
CA THR A 63 -2.19 0.06 5.35
C THR A 63 -0.70 -0.08 5.02
N LYS A 64 -0.09 0.93 4.37
CA LYS A 64 1.38 0.98 4.16
C LYS A 64 2.13 0.94 5.49
N LYS A 65 1.68 1.69 6.49
CA LYS A 65 2.30 1.71 7.82
C LYS A 65 2.14 0.37 8.54
N GLU A 66 0.96 -0.24 8.46
CA GLU A 66 0.68 -1.55 9.05
C GLU A 66 1.54 -2.64 8.40
N TRP A 67 1.66 -2.63 7.07
CA TRP A 67 2.54 -3.51 6.33
C TRP A 67 4.01 -3.34 6.73
N LYS A 68 4.56 -2.11 6.68
CA LYS A 68 5.96 -1.86 7.10
C LYS A 68 6.20 -2.35 8.53
N THR A 69 5.28 -2.10 9.46
CA THR A 69 5.39 -2.56 10.84
C THR A 69 5.42 -4.10 10.95
N ALA A 70 4.56 -4.80 10.21
CA ALA A 70 4.53 -6.26 10.20
C ALA A 70 5.79 -6.85 9.55
N GLN A 71 6.27 -6.23 8.46
CA GLN A 71 7.49 -6.59 7.76
C GLN A 71 8.73 -6.41 8.65
N ASP A 72 8.86 -5.26 9.32
CA ASP A 72 9.98 -4.98 10.24
C ASP A 72 10.06 -6.02 11.36
N LEU A 73 8.90 -6.40 11.94
CA LEU A 73 8.83 -7.41 12.99
C LEU A 73 9.26 -8.79 12.49
N TRP A 74 8.82 -9.17 11.28
CA TRP A 74 9.22 -10.43 10.66
C TRP A 74 10.72 -10.46 10.36
N LEU A 75 11.28 -9.42 9.74
CA LEU A 75 12.71 -9.31 9.42
C LEU A 75 13.58 -9.35 10.68
N PHE A 76 13.16 -8.64 11.74
CA PHE A 76 13.84 -8.70 13.03
C PHE A 76 13.81 -10.12 13.62
N ALA A 77 12.66 -10.80 13.55
CA ALA A 77 12.51 -12.14 14.08
C ALA A 77 13.30 -13.20 13.29
N SER A 78 13.47 -13.00 11.98
CA SER A 78 14.19 -13.90 11.09
C SER A 78 15.70 -13.73 11.11
N ASP A 79 16.22 -12.74 11.84
CA ASP A 79 17.62 -12.29 11.78
C ASP A 79 18.06 -11.95 10.34
N MET A 80 17.10 -11.58 9.48
CA MET A 80 17.39 -11.13 8.12
C MET A 80 17.65 -9.64 8.19
N ALA A 81 18.91 -9.25 7.95
CA ALA A 81 19.26 -7.83 7.88
C ALA A 81 18.45 -7.13 6.77
N TYR A 82 17.92 -5.96 7.10
CA TYR A 82 17.34 -5.04 6.13
C TYR A 82 18.38 -4.79 5.03
N GLY A 83 18.06 -5.18 3.79
CA GLY A 83 18.76 -4.64 2.62
C GLY A 83 18.38 -3.16 2.53
N ALA A 84 19.16 -2.30 3.18
CA ALA A 84 19.04 -0.86 3.06
C ALA A 84 19.38 -0.44 1.63
N ASP A 85 18.38 -0.37 0.75
CA ASP A 85 18.35 0.50 -0.46
C ASP A 85 17.08 0.25 -1.29
N VAL A 86 15.91 0.58 -0.75
CA VAL A 86 14.70 0.76 -1.58
C VAL A 86 13.95 2.00 -1.10
N ASP A 87 14.65 3.13 -1.06
CA ASP A 87 14.08 4.49 -1.05
C ASP A 87 15.26 5.47 -1.23
N ASP A 88 15.80 5.59 -2.45
CA ASP A 88 16.35 6.86 -2.97
C ASP A 88 16.32 6.87 -4.51
N ASP A 89 15.12 6.79 -5.08
CA ASP A 89 14.87 7.42 -6.39
C ASP A 89 14.89 8.94 -6.16
N GLU A 90 16.09 9.51 -5.96
CA GLU A 90 16.32 10.94 -6.14
C GLU A 90 16.38 11.17 -7.65
N ASP A 91 15.22 11.53 -8.22
CA ASP A 91 15.08 12.15 -9.54
C ASP A 91 15.90 13.46 -9.58
N GLY A 92 17.21 13.33 -9.71
CA GLY A 92 18.14 14.39 -10.08
C GLY A 92 18.24 14.48 -11.60
N ILE A 93 17.18 14.96 -12.26
CA ILE A 93 17.27 15.44 -13.64
C ILE A 93 18.17 16.67 -13.63
N ASP A 94 19.40 16.49 -14.09
CA ASP A 94 20.36 17.57 -14.36
C ASP A 94 19.82 18.39 -15.55
N HIS A 95 19.49 19.65 -15.31
CA HIS A 95 19.07 20.66 -16.29
C HIS A 95 20.18 21.69 -16.51
#